data_AF-A0A6M3KHE0-F1
#
_entry.id   AF-A0A6M3KHE0-F1
#
_cell.length_a   1.000
_cell.length_b   1.000
_cell.length_c   1.000
_cell.angle_alpha   90.00
_cell.angle_beta   90.00
_cell.angle_gamma   90.00
#
_symmetry.space_group_name_H-M   'P 1'
#
loop_
_entity.id
_entity.type
_entity.pdbx_description
1 polymer ?
#
loop_
_entity_poly.entity_id
_entity_poly.type
_entity_poly.pdbx_seq_one_letter_code
_entity_poly.pdbx_strand_id
1 'polypeptide(L)'
;MADTLTHDLLWRRHAEAEEWRGYLQVATDAWSGGGGFAAPHDAEGVGRDALPDGWRSYLIQHPQEDGAKYAWRVRNAVYPPLPRVVGETLLGFLFSRQPSRDGTATLLEEWSADADGAGNSLDTVLRLAATHAMLFPFGLLLVAAPDEQASSQAEAAEMGWAPYVDLIHPAMLFDWVLGHDGHFTAAKLVDKSEDGGIADERKSWTRARIYTIENGAVLLRTYRQDESGKSAHLIAERTINVPEIPLVLCRFGDVIVPDALCGPAPMRQVVDDSRGLFNDLSFLQEHTAAQVVALLTYQQEKTAQQEPLVVGTNNALTYPVTCERPDFIAPPPTVADTLFRAIEERVRRIYRLMRLEFVLNDAQQSPASGVARQYEFQSTNRALAAYAVQLAATEREIARHVFRFYGQDGGTLGADYLVSWPDDFDVRDLDAAVRRTQDAMLIPFDSVTRGALLRQLREDLVHLTPAQRAASDRELAALDEVSATDKDILTASTDKAAVVSVNEARANLGLAPMAGGDMTVTERRTQIEVEAQVARQEQGGNEPSAIPPA
;
A
#
# COMPACT_ATOMS: atom_id res chain seq x y z
N MET A 1 -23.96 37.56 -5.11
CA MET A 1 -23.07 37.11 -4.01
C MET A 1 -22.66 35.69 -4.39
N ALA A 2 -21.45 35.31 -4.79
CA ALA A 2 -20.17 36.00 -4.88
C ALA A 2 -19.33 35.34 -5.99
N ASP A 3 -19.15 36.00 -7.14
CA ASP A 3 -18.26 35.53 -8.24
C ASP A 3 -16.76 35.69 -7.89
N THR A 4 -16.49 36.18 -6.68
CA THR A 4 -15.17 36.46 -6.16
C THR A 4 -15.01 35.79 -4.82
N LEU A 5 -13.97 34.97 -4.73
CA LEU A 5 -13.54 34.34 -3.49
C LEU A 5 -12.46 35.22 -2.86
N THR A 6 -12.63 35.58 -1.59
CA THR A 6 -11.64 36.37 -0.87
C THR A 6 -10.37 35.55 -0.67
N HIS A 7 -9.21 36.22 -0.59
CA HIS A 7 -7.94 35.56 -0.30
C HIS A 7 -8.02 34.65 0.94
N ASP A 8 -8.68 35.11 2.00
CA ASP A 8 -8.82 34.34 3.25
C ASP A 8 -9.61 33.05 3.04
N LEU A 9 -10.70 33.08 2.26
CA LEU A 9 -11.47 31.89 1.95
C LEU A 9 -10.72 30.93 1.01
N LEU A 10 -9.86 31.46 0.15
CA LEU A 10 -9.06 30.66 -0.78
C LEU A 10 -8.03 29.85 0.00
N TRP A 11 -7.28 30.53 0.88
CA TRP A 11 -6.17 29.95 1.65
C TRP A 11 -6.56 29.36 3.00
N ARG A 12 -7.81 29.53 3.43
CA ARG A 12 -8.34 28.81 4.60
C ARG A 12 -8.14 27.32 4.42
N ARG A 13 -7.46 26.69 5.36
CA ARG A 13 -7.27 25.24 5.40
C ARG A 13 -8.05 24.65 6.56
N HIS A 14 -8.46 23.40 6.39
CA HIS A 14 -8.89 22.58 7.51
C HIS A 14 -7.73 22.41 8.50
N ALA A 15 -8.03 22.32 9.80
CA ALA A 15 -7.01 22.26 10.85
C ALA A 15 -6.07 21.05 10.66
N GLU A 16 -6.64 19.90 10.28
CA GLU A 16 -5.86 18.68 10.00
C GLU A 16 -4.91 18.84 8.80
N ALA A 17 -5.34 19.54 7.74
CA ALA A 17 -4.48 19.82 6.58
C ALA A 17 -3.28 20.70 6.93
N GLU A 18 -3.45 21.64 7.87
CA GLU A 18 -2.36 22.49 8.34
C GLU A 18 -1.33 21.69 9.15
N GLU A 19 -1.79 20.76 10.00
CA GLU A 19 -0.91 19.89 10.79
C GLU A 19 -0.02 19.02 9.89
N TRP A 20 -0.60 18.42 8.85
CA TRP A 20 0.14 17.49 7.99
C TRP A 20 1.06 18.18 6.99
N ARG A 21 0.83 19.44 6.64
CA ARG A 21 1.59 20.14 5.59
C ARG A 21 3.10 20.10 5.81
N GLY A 22 3.53 20.32 7.07
CA GLY A 22 4.95 20.22 7.42
C GLY A 22 5.50 18.80 7.25
N TYR A 23 4.69 17.79 7.53
CA TYR A 23 5.05 16.39 7.36
C TYR A 23 5.10 15.97 5.88
N LEU A 24 4.15 16.39 5.05
CA LEU A 24 4.06 15.97 3.64
C LEU A 24 5.36 16.26 2.88
N GLN A 25 5.95 17.46 3.03
CA GLN A 25 7.21 17.80 2.36
C GLN A 25 8.37 16.92 2.86
N VAL A 26 8.48 16.76 4.17
CA VAL A 26 9.54 15.97 4.80
C VAL A 26 9.45 14.50 4.39
N ALA A 27 8.22 13.96 4.29
CA ALA A 27 7.97 12.60 3.84
C ALA A 27 8.36 12.40 2.38
N THR A 28 8.00 13.33 1.48
CA THR A 28 8.42 13.30 0.06
C THR A 28 9.94 13.36 -0.09
N ASP A 29 10.59 14.23 0.67
CA ASP A 29 12.05 14.35 0.66
C ASP A 29 12.72 13.08 1.21
N ALA A 30 12.19 12.50 2.29
CA ALA A 30 12.71 11.26 2.88
C ALA A 30 12.54 10.05 1.95
N TRP A 31 11.43 9.99 1.20
CA TRP A 31 11.21 8.95 0.21
C TRP A 31 12.18 9.07 -0.98
N SER A 32 12.34 10.28 -1.52
CA SER A 32 13.19 10.51 -2.70
C SER A 32 14.68 10.58 -2.38
N GLY A 33 15.05 10.89 -1.13
CA GLY A 33 16.39 11.35 -0.76
C GLY A 33 16.71 12.76 -1.27
N GLY A 34 15.68 13.50 -1.71
CA GLY A 34 15.80 14.87 -2.20
C GLY A 34 15.64 15.92 -1.11
N GLY A 35 15.47 17.17 -1.53
CA GLY A 35 15.22 18.31 -0.65
C GLY A 35 16.29 18.44 0.44
N GLY A 36 15.88 18.52 1.70
CA GLY A 36 16.80 18.74 2.82
C GLY A 36 17.73 17.57 3.17
N PHE A 37 17.56 16.40 2.54
CA PHE A 37 18.48 15.26 2.64
C PHE A 37 19.57 15.28 1.58
N ALA A 38 19.36 16.01 0.48
CA ALA A 38 20.35 16.12 -0.57
C ALA A 38 21.46 17.10 -0.16
N ALA A 39 22.68 16.83 -0.63
CA ALA A 39 23.76 17.79 -0.56
C ALA A 39 23.51 18.92 -1.58
N PRO A 40 23.88 20.17 -1.26
CA PRO A 40 23.82 21.26 -2.24
C PRO A 40 24.74 20.95 -3.42
N HIS A 41 24.26 21.20 -4.63
CA HIS A 41 25.12 21.25 -5.80
C HIS A 41 25.98 22.50 -5.71
N ASP A 42 27.30 22.32 -5.61
CA ASP A 42 28.23 23.46 -5.60
C ASP A 42 28.18 24.14 -6.98
N ALA A 43 27.56 25.31 -7.06
CA ALA A 43 27.74 26.22 -8.18
C ALA A 43 29.19 26.76 -8.14
N GLU A 44 29.84 26.89 -9.30
CA GLU A 44 31.18 27.46 -9.38
C GLU A 44 31.23 28.82 -8.65
N GLY A 45 32.08 28.94 -7.62
CA GLY A 45 32.33 30.18 -6.89
C GLY A 45 31.69 30.33 -5.51
N VAL A 46 30.86 29.39 -5.04
CA VAL A 46 30.40 29.38 -3.63
C VAL A 46 31.52 28.83 -2.75
N GLY A 47 31.99 29.63 -1.79
CA GLY A 47 33.01 29.19 -0.82
C GLY A 47 32.54 27.95 -0.06
N ARG A 48 33.46 27.01 0.19
CA ARG A 48 33.16 25.76 0.92
C ARG A 48 32.67 25.97 2.36
N ASP A 49 32.75 27.20 2.87
CA ASP A 49 32.50 27.53 4.27
C ASP A 49 31.08 28.07 4.54
N ALA A 50 30.24 28.23 3.51
CA ALA A 50 28.85 28.68 3.66
C ALA A 50 27.90 27.90 2.76
N LEU A 51 26.64 27.74 3.19
CA LEU A 51 25.59 27.15 2.36
C LEU A 51 25.05 28.16 1.34
N PRO A 52 24.54 27.71 0.19
CA PRO A 52 23.83 28.58 -0.74
C PRO A 52 22.63 29.28 -0.07
N ASP A 53 22.34 30.51 -0.50
CA ASP A 53 21.22 31.29 0.04
C ASP A 53 19.89 30.53 -0.12
N GLY A 54 19.14 30.45 0.98
CA GLY A 54 17.85 29.75 1.02
C GLY A 54 17.93 28.22 1.08
N TRP A 55 19.14 27.62 1.06
CA TRP A 55 19.30 26.18 1.23
C TRP A 55 18.86 25.75 2.63
N ARG A 56 18.11 24.65 2.71
CA ARG A 56 17.62 24.07 3.98
C ARG A 56 18.03 22.61 4.03
N SER A 57 18.59 22.18 5.16
CA SER A 57 18.93 20.79 5.43
C SER A 57 18.12 20.25 6.61
N TYR A 58 17.91 18.94 6.64
CA TYR A 58 17.37 18.23 7.81
C TYR A 58 18.42 17.87 8.86
N LEU A 59 19.69 18.20 8.63
CA LEU A 59 20.70 18.17 9.68
C LEU A 59 20.42 19.23 10.74
N ILE A 60 20.72 18.87 11.98
CA ILE A 60 20.59 19.74 13.14
C ILE A 60 21.99 20.29 13.44
N GLN A 61 22.10 21.63 13.38
CA GLN A 61 23.31 22.32 13.81
C GLN A 61 23.43 22.24 15.32
N HIS A 62 24.58 21.78 15.81
CA HIS A 62 24.83 21.73 17.25
C HIS A 62 25.10 23.16 17.78
N PRO A 63 24.67 23.54 19.00
CA PRO A 63 24.88 24.91 19.51
C PRO A 63 26.35 25.36 19.59
N GLN A 64 27.29 24.42 19.63
CA GLN A 64 28.74 24.67 19.66
C GLN A 64 29.40 24.52 18.28
N GLU A 65 28.62 24.24 17.24
CA GLU A 65 29.12 24.05 15.87
C GLU A 65 29.08 25.38 15.11
N ASP A 66 30.23 25.78 14.56
CA ASP A 66 30.29 26.97 13.72
C ASP A 66 29.60 26.74 12.35
N GLY A 67 29.31 27.83 11.65
CA GLY A 67 28.62 27.77 10.36
C GLY A 67 29.39 27.03 9.26
N ALA A 68 30.72 27.10 9.28
CA ALA A 68 31.56 26.47 8.25
C ALA A 68 31.60 24.94 8.43
N LYS A 69 31.73 24.49 9.68
CA LYS A 69 31.67 23.10 10.08
C LYS A 69 30.28 22.50 9.80
N TYR A 70 29.22 23.24 10.10
CA TYR A 70 27.87 22.84 9.74
C TYR A 70 27.68 22.74 8.22
N ALA A 71 28.14 23.75 7.46
CA ALA A 71 28.07 23.73 5.99
C ALA A 71 28.90 22.58 5.39
N TRP A 72 30.02 22.22 6.01
CA TRP A 72 30.80 21.04 5.65
C TRP A 72 30.00 19.76 5.92
N ARG A 73 29.35 19.62 7.07
CA ARG A 73 28.50 18.44 7.38
C ARG A 73 27.35 18.30 6.38
N VAL A 74 26.64 19.38 6.06
CA VAL A 74 25.53 19.36 5.09
C VAL A 74 25.99 18.90 3.69
N ARG A 75 27.20 19.27 3.26
CA ARG A 75 27.73 18.84 1.95
C ARG A 75 28.18 17.39 1.91
N ASN A 76 28.68 16.88 3.02
CA ASN A 76 29.32 15.56 3.06
C ASN A 76 28.40 14.46 3.59
N ALA A 77 27.33 14.81 4.29
CA ALA A 77 26.41 13.84 4.86
C ALA A 77 25.71 13.02 3.78
N VAL A 78 25.61 11.72 4.01
CA VAL A 78 24.97 10.76 3.12
C VAL A 78 23.67 10.30 3.73
N TYR A 79 22.58 10.42 2.97
CA TYR A 79 21.27 9.94 3.38
C TYR A 79 20.91 8.61 2.68
N PRO A 80 20.73 7.51 3.43
CA PRO A 80 20.12 6.30 2.89
C PRO A 80 18.58 6.44 2.91
N PRO A 81 17.88 6.35 1.77
CA PRO A 81 16.43 6.48 1.70
C PRO A 81 15.72 5.18 2.16
N LEU A 82 15.90 4.84 3.45
CA LEU A 82 15.27 3.67 4.07
C LEU A 82 13.73 3.67 4.00
N PRO A 83 13.01 4.81 4.12
CA PRO A 83 11.56 4.83 3.95
C PRO A 83 11.12 4.26 2.61
N ARG A 84 11.83 4.59 1.53
CA ARG A 84 11.57 4.03 0.20
C ARG A 84 11.83 2.53 0.17
N VAL A 85 12.98 2.08 0.68
CA VAL A 85 13.35 0.65 0.67
C VAL A 85 12.31 -0.20 1.42
N VAL A 86 11.94 0.19 2.65
CA VAL A 86 10.96 -0.57 3.44
C VAL A 86 9.55 -0.48 2.84
N GLY A 87 9.20 0.67 2.26
CA GLY A 87 7.91 0.87 1.61
C GLY A 87 7.73 0.07 0.34
N GLU A 88 8.69 0.15 -0.58
CA GLU A 88 8.70 -0.62 -1.82
C GLU A 88 8.73 -2.12 -1.54
N THR A 89 9.43 -2.54 -0.48
CA THR A 89 9.42 -3.95 -0.03
C THR A 89 8.02 -4.38 0.40
N LEU A 90 7.35 -3.60 1.25
CA LEU A 90 6.00 -3.91 1.74
C LEU A 90 4.96 -3.90 0.61
N LEU A 91 4.98 -2.87 -0.24
CA LEU A 91 4.12 -2.77 -1.43
C LEU A 91 4.43 -3.86 -2.46
N GLY A 92 5.69 -4.28 -2.54
CA GLY A 92 6.11 -5.41 -3.37
C GLY A 92 5.42 -6.70 -2.95
N PHE A 93 5.32 -6.98 -1.64
CA PHE A 93 4.55 -8.11 -1.13
C PHE A 93 3.05 -7.94 -1.36
N LEU A 94 2.48 -6.77 -1.03
CA LEU A 94 1.04 -6.50 -1.14
C LEU A 94 0.50 -6.68 -2.56
N PHE A 95 1.27 -6.28 -3.56
CA PHE A 95 0.87 -6.39 -4.97
C PHE A 95 1.67 -7.47 -5.71
N SER A 96 2.17 -8.49 -4.99
CA SER A 96 2.83 -9.65 -5.61
C SER A 96 1.83 -10.55 -6.33
N ARG A 97 0.57 -10.54 -5.89
CA ARG A 97 -0.57 -11.22 -6.50
C ARG A 97 -1.61 -10.17 -6.87
N GLN A 98 -2.21 -10.31 -8.05
CA GLN A 98 -3.30 -9.43 -8.49
C GLN A 98 -4.62 -9.80 -7.79
N PRO A 99 -5.51 -8.83 -7.55
CA PRO A 99 -6.84 -9.13 -7.03
C PRO A 99 -7.68 -9.88 -8.06
N SER A 100 -8.55 -10.76 -7.58
CA SER A 100 -9.62 -11.35 -8.37
C SER A 100 -10.77 -10.35 -8.48
N ARG A 101 -11.21 -10.09 -9.71
CA ARG A 101 -12.33 -9.20 -10.02
C ARG A 101 -13.38 -10.05 -10.70
N ASP A 102 -14.50 -10.26 -10.02
CA ASP A 102 -15.66 -10.95 -10.56
C ASP A 102 -16.80 -9.94 -10.72
N GLY A 103 -17.45 -9.96 -11.89
CA GLY A 103 -18.48 -8.98 -12.23
C GLY A 103 -18.87 -9.06 -13.70
N THR A 104 -20.17 -9.06 -13.97
CA THR A 104 -20.78 -9.27 -15.29
C THR A 104 -20.65 -8.10 -16.28
N ALA A 105 -19.88 -7.06 -15.96
CA ALA A 105 -19.77 -5.87 -16.81
C ALA A 105 -18.44 -5.86 -17.58
N THR A 106 -18.44 -6.32 -18.83
CA THR A 106 -17.32 -6.19 -19.79
C THR A 106 -16.73 -4.77 -19.82
N LEU A 107 -17.57 -3.76 -19.58
CA LEU A 107 -17.20 -2.36 -19.47
C LEU A 107 -16.09 -2.10 -18.43
N LEU A 108 -16.16 -2.75 -17.27
CA LEU A 108 -15.23 -2.49 -16.17
C LEU A 108 -13.90 -3.21 -16.37
N GLU A 109 -13.91 -4.37 -17.04
CA GLU A 109 -12.68 -5.03 -17.50
C GLU A 109 -11.92 -4.15 -18.49
N GLU A 110 -12.60 -3.64 -19.52
CA GLU A 110 -12.00 -2.73 -20.52
C GLU A 110 -11.49 -1.44 -19.88
N TRP A 111 -12.30 -0.83 -19.01
CA TRP A 111 -11.92 0.37 -18.28
C TRP A 111 -10.73 0.14 -17.34
N SER A 112 -10.68 -1.01 -16.65
CA SER A 112 -9.59 -1.31 -15.71
C SER A 112 -8.22 -1.45 -16.37
N ALA A 113 -8.17 -1.66 -17.69
CA ALA A 113 -6.94 -1.70 -18.46
C ALA A 113 -6.35 -0.29 -18.71
N ASP A 114 -7.20 0.75 -18.76
CA ASP A 114 -6.83 2.15 -18.92
C ASP A 114 -7.66 3.03 -17.96
N ALA A 115 -7.34 2.94 -16.68
CA ALA A 115 -8.12 3.55 -15.62
C ALA A 115 -7.84 5.05 -15.48
N ASP A 116 -6.70 5.56 -15.94
CA ASP A 116 -6.29 6.97 -15.85
C ASP A 116 -6.38 7.74 -17.17
N GLY A 117 -6.75 7.07 -18.27
CA GLY A 117 -6.79 7.66 -19.62
C GLY A 117 -5.42 7.91 -20.23
N ALA A 118 -4.34 7.44 -19.58
CA ALA A 118 -2.96 7.50 -20.06
C ALA A 118 -2.39 6.11 -20.41
N GLY A 119 -3.24 5.08 -20.42
CA GLY A 119 -2.89 3.69 -20.69
C GLY A 119 -2.42 2.91 -19.47
N ASN A 120 -2.62 3.43 -18.24
CA ASN A 120 -2.26 2.69 -17.03
C ASN A 120 -3.45 1.91 -16.47
N SER A 121 -3.21 0.65 -16.14
CA SER A 121 -4.21 -0.19 -15.48
C SER A 121 -4.60 0.31 -14.09
N LEU A 122 -5.79 -0.09 -13.62
CA LEU A 122 -6.28 0.17 -12.27
C LEU A 122 -5.30 -0.31 -11.19
N ASP A 123 -4.62 -1.43 -11.40
CA ASP A 123 -3.60 -1.94 -10.47
C ASP A 123 -2.44 -0.95 -10.30
N THR A 124 -2.02 -0.30 -11.39
CA THR A 124 -0.96 0.72 -11.36
C THR A 124 -1.42 1.94 -10.58
N VAL A 125 -2.65 2.41 -10.83
CA VAL A 125 -3.25 3.54 -10.11
C VAL A 125 -3.38 3.23 -8.62
N LEU A 126 -3.89 2.05 -8.26
CA LEU A 126 -4.04 1.61 -6.87
C LEU A 126 -2.68 1.43 -6.18
N ARG A 127 -1.64 0.98 -6.90
CA ARG A 127 -0.28 0.90 -6.35
C ARG A 127 0.27 2.29 -6.00
N LEU A 128 0.05 3.28 -6.86
CA LEU A 128 0.46 4.66 -6.58
C LEU A 128 -0.36 5.27 -5.43
N ALA A 129 -1.68 5.02 -5.40
CA ALA A 129 -2.55 5.43 -4.32
C ALA A 129 -2.14 4.81 -2.97
N ALA A 130 -1.77 3.53 -2.96
CA ALA A 130 -1.23 2.84 -1.80
C ALA A 130 0.12 3.45 -1.38
N THR A 131 1.00 3.76 -2.33
CA THR A 131 2.26 4.47 -2.02
C THR A 131 1.98 5.79 -1.30
N HIS A 132 1.02 6.57 -1.79
CA HIS A 132 0.59 7.81 -1.12
C HIS A 132 -0.02 7.53 0.25
N ALA A 133 -0.90 6.54 0.39
CA ALA A 133 -1.56 6.22 1.66
C ALA A 133 -0.62 5.64 2.73
N MET A 134 0.54 5.11 2.32
CA MET A 134 1.59 4.63 3.21
C MET A 134 2.50 5.77 3.69
N LEU A 135 2.89 6.64 2.75
CA LEU A 135 3.81 7.75 2.99
C LEU A 135 3.10 8.94 3.66
N PHE A 136 1.90 9.25 3.21
CA PHE A 136 1.02 10.31 3.69
C PHE A 136 -0.15 9.72 4.48
N PRO A 137 -0.95 10.56 5.16
CA PRO A 137 -2.11 10.06 5.90
C PRO A 137 -3.18 9.34 5.03
N PHE A 138 -3.22 9.64 3.73
CA PHE A 138 -4.10 9.02 2.73
C PHE A 138 -3.56 9.21 1.31
N GLY A 139 -4.03 8.38 0.38
CA GLY A 139 -4.02 8.66 -1.06
C GLY A 139 -5.37 9.25 -1.48
N LEU A 140 -5.36 10.27 -2.33
CA LEU A 140 -6.57 10.94 -2.79
C LEU A 140 -6.78 10.68 -4.27
N LEU A 141 -7.89 10.04 -4.62
CA LEU A 141 -8.24 9.70 -5.99
C LEU A 141 -9.48 10.50 -6.40
N LEU A 142 -9.42 11.14 -7.57
CA LEU A 142 -10.54 11.85 -8.18
C LEU A 142 -11.03 11.03 -9.36
N VAL A 143 -12.29 10.58 -9.32
CA VAL A 143 -12.93 9.99 -10.50
C VAL A 143 -13.60 11.10 -11.29
N ALA A 144 -13.12 11.36 -12.50
CA ALA A 144 -13.64 12.41 -13.36
C ALA A 144 -14.08 11.83 -14.70
N ALA A 145 -15.03 12.49 -15.36
CA ALA A 145 -15.31 12.25 -16.77
C ALA A 145 -14.63 13.36 -17.59
N PRO A 146 -14.18 13.06 -18.83
CA PRO A 146 -13.72 14.09 -19.77
C PRO A 146 -14.74 15.23 -19.84
N ASP A 147 -14.24 16.46 -19.83
CA ASP A 147 -15.08 17.61 -20.16
C ASP A 147 -15.29 17.58 -21.66
N GLU A 148 -16.55 17.50 -22.10
CA GLU A 148 -17.06 18.18 -23.29
C GLU A 148 -18.59 18.02 -23.32
N GLN A 149 -19.26 18.72 -24.23
CA GLN A 149 -20.67 19.14 -24.17
C GLN A 149 -21.75 18.05 -24.24
N ALA A 150 -21.50 16.80 -23.83
CA ALA A 150 -22.50 15.73 -23.89
C ALA A 150 -23.69 16.06 -22.96
N SER A 151 -24.82 16.34 -23.59
CA SER A 151 -26.08 16.64 -22.94
C SER A 151 -26.76 15.37 -22.38
N SER A 152 -26.29 14.19 -22.79
CA SER A 152 -26.80 12.89 -22.37
C SER A 152 -25.73 11.78 -22.32
N GLN A 153 -25.99 10.72 -21.57
CA GLN A 153 -25.11 9.55 -21.42
C GLN A 153 -24.94 8.75 -22.73
N ALA A 154 -25.95 8.76 -23.61
CA ALA A 154 -25.86 8.13 -24.93
C ALA A 154 -24.86 8.86 -25.84
N GLU A 155 -24.82 10.19 -25.76
CA GLU A 155 -23.89 11.04 -26.52
C GLU A 155 -22.44 10.86 -26.03
N ALA A 156 -22.23 10.71 -24.72
CA ALA A 156 -20.90 10.39 -24.16
C ALA A 156 -20.40 9.00 -24.58
N ALA A 157 -21.29 8.00 -24.65
CA ALA A 157 -20.95 6.65 -25.13
C ALA A 157 -20.65 6.63 -26.65
N GLU A 158 -21.39 7.40 -27.46
CA GLU A 158 -21.12 7.56 -28.90
C GLU A 158 -19.80 8.30 -29.18
N MET A 159 -19.41 9.23 -28.31
CA MET A 159 -18.12 9.94 -28.37
C MET A 159 -16.95 9.11 -27.78
N GLY A 160 -17.23 7.93 -27.21
CA GLY A 160 -16.22 7.05 -26.64
C GLY A 160 -15.59 7.58 -25.34
N TRP A 161 -16.31 8.41 -24.58
CA TRP A 161 -15.77 8.96 -23.33
C TRP A 161 -15.89 7.96 -22.18
N ALA A 162 -14.73 7.60 -21.62
CA ALA A 162 -14.63 6.83 -20.41
C ALA A 162 -14.28 7.76 -19.23
N PRO A 163 -14.85 7.55 -18.02
CA PRO A 163 -14.35 8.19 -16.83
C PRO A 163 -12.90 7.74 -16.56
N TYR A 164 -12.12 8.57 -15.90
CA TYR A 164 -10.74 8.27 -15.52
C TYR A 164 -10.51 8.60 -14.05
N VAL A 165 -9.47 7.99 -13.48
CA VAL A 165 -9.03 8.24 -12.11
C VAL A 165 -7.74 9.04 -12.13
N ASP A 166 -7.76 10.20 -11.48
CA ASP A 166 -6.58 11.02 -11.27
C ASP A 166 -6.10 10.92 -9.82
N LEU A 167 -4.80 10.72 -9.63
CA LEU A 167 -4.19 10.68 -8.30
C LEU A 167 -3.80 12.10 -7.88
N ILE A 168 -4.57 12.65 -6.94
CA ILE A 168 -4.35 13.99 -6.42
C ILE A 168 -3.36 13.93 -5.26
N HIS A 169 -2.36 14.82 -5.29
CA HIS A 169 -1.42 14.93 -4.17
C HIS A 169 -2.15 15.45 -2.92
N PRO A 170 -2.00 14.83 -1.72
CA PRO A 170 -2.74 15.22 -0.52
C PRO A 170 -2.62 16.70 -0.13
N ALA A 171 -1.48 17.33 -0.42
CA ALA A 171 -1.26 18.77 -0.16
C ALA A 171 -2.21 19.70 -0.93
N MET A 172 -2.87 19.20 -1.98
CA MET A 172 -3.85 19.95 -2.77
C MET A 172 -5.22 20.00 -2.09
N LEU A 173 -5.54 19.08 -1.17
CA LEU A 173 -6.79 19.11 -0.40
C LEU A 173 -6.66 20.12 0.74
N PHE A 174 -7.29 21.28 0.58
CA PHE A 174 -7.16 22.39 1.53
C PHE A 174 -8.26 22.37 2.58
N ASP A 175 -9.50 22.11 2.20
CA ASP A 175 -10.65 22.16 3.10
C ASP A 175 -11.70 21.13 2.67
N TRP A 176 -12.45 20.59 3.63
CA TRP A 176 -13.45 19.56 3.37
C TRP A 176 -14.51 19.51 4.46
N VAL A 177 -15.64 18.89 4.12
CA VAL A 177 -16.70 18.53 5.06
C VAL A 177 -17.13 17.11 4.76
N LEU A 178 -17.09 16.24 5.77
CA LEU A 178 -17.56 14.85 5.67
C LEU A 178 -19.01 14.75 6.13
N GLY A 179 -19.79 13.91 5.46
CA GLY A 179 -21.09 13.45 5.93
C GLY A 179 -20.94 12.37 7.00
N HIS A 180 -22.06 11.98 7.62
CA HIS A 180 -22.10 10.90 8.62
C HIS A 180 -21.67 9.52 8.09
N ASP A 181 -21.63 9.38 6.77
CA ASP A 181 -21.32 8.18 6.00
C ASP A 181 -19.84 8.14 5.63
N GLY A 182 -19.07 9.18 5.97
CA GLY A 182 -17.66 9.31 5.63
C GLY A 182 -17.40 9.83 4.22
N HIS A 183 -18.45 10.17 3.45
CA HIS A 183 -18.32 10.74 2.11
C HIS A 183 -18.22 12.27 2.15
N PHE A 184 -17.58 12.86 1.14
CA PHE A 184 -17.44 14.32 1.05
C PHE A 184 -18.78 14.99 0.69
N THR A 185 -19.20 15.95 1.50
CA THR A 185 -20.31 16.87 1.18
C THR A 185 -19.83 18.20 0.61
N ALA A 186 -18.60 18.59 0.97
CA ALA A 186 -17.85 19.67 0.33
C ALA A 186 -16.35 19.35 0.32
N ALA A 187 -15.65 19.79 -0.72
CA ALA A 187 -14.20 19.66 -0.82
C ALA A 187 -13.58 20.84 -1.60
N LYS A 188 -12.42 21.30 -1.17
CA LYS A 188 -11.64 22.35 -1.84
C LYS A 188 -10.27 21.83 -2.21
N LEU A 189 -10.02 21.74 -3.51
CA LEU A 189 -8.71 21.41 -4.08
C LEU A 189 -8.04 22.68 -4.59
N VAL A 190 -6.75 22.85 -4.31
CA VAL A 190 -5.97 24.00 -4.77
C VAL A 190 -4.66 23.51 -5.38
N ASP A 191 -4.40 23.92 -6.61
CA ASP A 191 -3.22 23.54 -7.39
C ASP A 191 -2.63 24.76 -8.13
N LYS A 192 -1.36 24.64 -8.56
CA LYS A 192 -0.71 25.64 -9.41
C LYS A 192 -0.87 25.20 -10.86
N SER A 193 -1.35 26.12 -11.69
CA SER A 193 -1.46 25.94 -13.14
C SER A 193 -0.54 26.93 -13.84
N GLU A 194 -0.10 26.60 -15.05
CA GLU A 194 0.73 27.48 -15.88
C GLU A 194 -0.02 27.79 -17.17
N ASP A 195 -0.08 29.07 -17.55
CA ASP A 195 -0.51 29.50 -18.88
C ASP A 195 0.71 29.84 -19.73
N GLY A 196 0.70 29.46 -21.01
CA GLY A 196 1.73 29.83 -21.98
C GLY A 196 2.19 28.65 -22.84
N GLY A 197 2.43 28.89 -24.14
CA GLY A 197 3.06 27.91 -25.01
C GLY A 197 4.52 27.69 -24.64
N ILE A 198 5.15 26.64 -25.18
CA ILE A 198 6.59 26.36 -24.98
C ILE A 198 7.47 27.58 -25.35
N ALA A 199 7.00 28.43 -26.27
CA ALA A 199 7.69 29.62 -26.75
C ALA A 199 7.34 30.92 -25.99
N ASP A 200 6.29 30.92 -25.16
CA ASP A 200 5.84 32.10 -24.43
C ASP A 200 6.34 32.07 -22.97
N GLU A 201 6.36 33.24 -22.34
CA GLU A 201 6.62 33.33 -20.90
C GLU A 201 5.50 32.58 -20.14
N ARG A 202 5.89 31.54 -19.39
CA ARG A 202 4.96 30.77 -18.57
C ARG A 202 4.54 31.60 -17.37
N LYS A 203 3.26 31.91 -17.29
CA LYS A 203 2.67 32.60 -16.15
C LYS A 203 2.00 31.60 -15.24
N SER A 204 2.62 31.35 -14.09
CA SER A 204 2.04 30.49 -13.07
C SER A 204 0.91 31.22 -12.34
N TRP A 205 -0.25 30.58 -12.20
CA TRP A 205 -1.38 31.08 -11.44
C TRP A 205 -1.94 29.98 -10.53
N THR A 206 -2.75 30.37 -9.54
CA THR A 206 -3.32 29.42 -8.59
C THR A 206 -4.77 29.12 -8.95
N ARG A 207 -5.08 27.84 -9.10
CA ARG A 207 -6.41 27.31 -9.40
C ARG A 207 -7.02 26.74 -8.12
N ALA A 208 -8.27 27.09 -7.84
CA ALA A 208 -9.04 26.47 -6.76
C ALA A 208 -10.33 25.87 -7.31
N ARG A 209 -10.53 24.57 -7.05
CA ARG A 209 -11.72 23.79 -7.40
C ARG A 209 -12.51 23.52 -6.14
N ILE A 210 -13.74 24.00 -6.08
CA ILE A 210 -14.65 23.81 -4.94
C ILE A 210 -15.79 22.93 -5.40
N TYR A 211 -15.95 21.80 -4.73
CA TYR A 211 -17.02 20.83 -4.91
C TYR A 211 -18.02 20.99 -3.78
N THR A 212 -19.30 21.12 -4.11
CA THR A 212 -20.43 21.16 -3.15
C THR A 212 -21.60 20.36 -3.69
N ILE A 213 -22.41 19.76 -2.82
CA ILE A 213 -23.63 19.07 -3.23
C ILE A 213 -24.81 20.04 -3.20
N GLU A 214 -25.47 20.25 -4.34
CA GLU A 214 -26.67 21.07 -4.48
C GLU A 214 -27.74 20.29 -5.26
N ASN A 215 -28.96 20.18 -4.73
CA ASN A 215 -30.09 19.48 -5.36
C ASN A 215 -29.81 18.04 -5.82
N GLY A 216 -28.95 17.31 -5.10
CA GLY A 216 -28.60 15.92 -5.45
C GLY A 216 -27.62 15.78 -6.62
N ALA A 217 -26.97 16.87 -7.02
CA ALA A 217 -25.88 16.90 -7.98
C ALA A 217 -24.65 17.59 -7.39
N VAL A 218 -23.47 17.30 -7.93
CA VAL A 218 -22.23 17.96 -7.51
C VAL A 218 -22.04 19.23 -8.34
N LEU A 219 -21.96 20.37 -7.66
CA LEU A 219 -21.59 21.64 -8.25
C LEU A 219 -20.08 21.85 -8.10
N LEU A 220 -19.39 22.03 -9.22
CA LEU A 220 -17.97 22.36 -9.31
C LEU A 220 -17.80 23.82 -9.71
N ARG A 221 -17.19 24.62 -8.83
CA ARG A 221 -16.77 26.00 -9.11
C ARG A 221 -15.26 26.07 -9.18
N THR A 222 -14.74 26.60 -10.29
CA THR A 222 -13.31 26.80 -10.50
C THR A 222 -12.98 28.28 -10.45
N TYR A 223 -12.05 28.65 -9.57
CA TYR A 223 -11.58 30.01 -9.40
C TYR A 223 -10.12 30.14 -9.84
N ARG A 224 -9.80 31.28 -10.46
CA ARG A 224 -8.45 31.70 -10.83
C ARG A 224 -8.01 32.85 -9.94
N GLN A 225 -6.83 32.72 -9.36
CA GLN A 225 -6.17 33.81 -8.64
C GLN A 225 -5.09 34.44 -9.52
N ASP A 226 -5.16 35.76 -9.70
CA ASP A 226 -4.13 36.54 -10.40
C ASP A 226 -2.91 36.81 -9.51
N GLU A 227 -1.77 37.16 -10.12
CA GLU A 227 -0.48 37.45 -9.47
C GLU A 227 -0.57 38.47 -8.31
N SER A 228 -1.58 39.36 -8.34
CA SER A 228 -1.81 40.35 -7.27
C SER A 228 -2.23 39.73 -5.92
N GLY A 229 -2.67 38.47 -5.91
CA GLY A 229 -2.95 37.68 -4.72
C GLY A 229 -4.19 38.08 -3.92
N LYS A 230 -4.90 39.18 -4.23
CA LYS A 230 -5.94 39.71 -3.31
C LYS A 230 -7.31 39.03 -3.41
N SER A 231 -7.66 38.47 -4.56
CA SER A 231 -8.96 37.82 -4.78
C SER A 231 -8.86 36.81 -5.91
N ALA A 232 -9.66 35.75 -5.85
CA ALA A 232 -9.82 34.82 -6.95
C ALA A 232 -11.19 35.04 -7.62
N HIS A 233 -11.22 35.03 -8.94
CA HIS A 233 -12.43 35.21 -9.74
C HIS A 233 -12.91 33.87 -10.29
N LEU A 234 -14.22 33.67 -10.35
CA LEU A 234 -14.84 32.47 -10.92
C LEU A 234 -14.54 32.43 -12.43
N ILE A 235 -13.96 31.32 -12.91
CA ILE A 235 -13.66 31.11 -14.34
C ILE A 235 -14.55 30.03 -14.97
N ALA A 236 -15.06 29.10 -14.17
CA ALA A 236 -15.96 28.06 -14.64
C ALA A 236 -16.87 27.58 -13.51
N GLU A 237 -18.13 27.32 -13.84
CA GLU A 237 -19.10 26.66 -12.98
C GLU A 237 -19.73 25.51 -13.77
N ARG A 238 -19.74 24.31 -13.20
CA ARG A 238 -20.26 23.09 -13.83
C ARG A 238 -21.08 22.28 -12.84
N THR A 239 -22.20 21.74 -13.29
CA THR A 239 -22.95 20.72 -12.55
C THR A 239 -22.56 19.34 -13.09
N ILE A 240 -22.17 18.44 -12.20
CA ILE A 240 -21.88 17.04 -12.47
C ILE A 240 -23.06 16.23 -11.92
N ASN A 241 -23.74 15.48 -12.80
CA ASN A 241 -24.95 14.72 -12.48
C ASN A 241 -24.64 13.43 -11.72
N VAL A 242 -23.94 13.55 -10.59
CA VAL A 242 -23.64 12.47 -9.65
C VAL A 242 -24.07 12.90 -8.24
N PRO A 243 -24.59 11.98 -7.42
CA PRO A 243 -25.15 12.33 -6.11
C PRO A 243 -24.10 12.66 -5.04
N GLU A 244 -22.84 12.32 -5.29
CA GLU A 244 -21.74 12.46 -4.33
C GLU A 244 -20.48 12.96 -5.02
N ILE A 245 -19.66 13.73 -4.28
CA ILE A 245 -18.37 14.22 -4.76
C ILE A 245 -17.48 13.02 -5.08
N PRO A 246 -16.94 12.90 -6.31
CA PRO A 246 -16.21 11.71 -6.75
C PRO A 246 -14.75 11.69 -6.26
N LEU A 247 -14.56 11.98 -4.97
CA LEU A 247 -13.28 11.89 -4.28
C LEU A 247 -13.26 10.63 -3.42
N VAL A 248 -12.27 9.78 -3.67
CA VAL A 248 -12.07 8.51 -2.98
C VAL A 248 -10.79 8.57 -2.14
N LEU A 249 -10.85 8.04 -0.92
CA LEU A 249 -9.72 7.99 0.00
C LEU A 249 -9.13 6.58 0.03
N CYS A 250 -7.88 6.46 -0.37
CA CYS A 250 -7.06 5.28 -0.12
C CYS A 250 -6.40 5.39 1.26
N ARG A 251 -6.60 4.39 2.12
CA ARG A 251 -6.08 4.39 3.50
C ARG A 251 -5.35 3.09 3.79
N PHE A 252 -4.34 3.14 4.65
CA PHE A 252 -3.64 1.95 5.15
C PHE A 252 -4.33 1.34 6.38
N GLY A 253 -5.26 2.03 7.02
CA GLY A 253 -5.92 1.50 8.21
C GLY A 253 -7.20 2.23 8.53
N ASP A 254 -7.94 1.65 9.46
CA ASP A 254 -9.20 2.19 9.91
C ASP A 254 -9.02 3.53 10.64
N VAL A 255 -10.01 4.39 10.48
CA VAL A 255 -10.07 5.66 11.20
C VAL A 255 -10.66 5.40 12.58
N ILE A 256 -9.86 5.64 13.62
CA ILE A 256 -10.28 5.42 15.02
C ILE A 256 -11.17 6.57 15.51
N VAL A 257 -10.89 7.80 15.07
CA VAL A 257 -11.60 9.00 15.52
C VAL A 257 -12.78 9.25 14.57
N PRO A 258 -14.03 9.23 15.06
CA PRO A 258 -15.19 9.61 14.26
C PRO A 258 -15.01 11.03 13.71
N ASP A 259 -15.44 11.27 12.47
CA ASP A 259 -15.35 12.55 11.73
C ASP A 259 -13.94 12.99 11.29
N ALA A 260 -12.87 12.30 11.70
CA ALA A 260 -11.53 12.57 11.18
C ALA A 260 -11.38 12.06 9.73
N LEU A 261 -10.61 12.77 8.90
CA LEU A 261 -10.41 12.34 7.51
C LEU A 261 -9.60 11.04 7.43
N CYS A 262 -8.60 10.89 8.30
CA CYS A 262 -7.68 9.75 8.32
C CYS A 262 -6.89 9.69 9.63
N GLY A 263 -6.29 8.53 9.90
CA GLY A 263 -5.28 8.38 10.95
C GLY A 263 -3.91 8.95 10.57
N PRO A 264 -2.91 8.84 11.47
CA PRO A 264 -1.54 9.21 11.15
C PRO A 264 -0.97 8.32 10.03
N ALA A 265 -0.10 8.88 9.18
CA ALA A 265 0.59 8.12 8.14
C ALA A 265 1.39 6.95 8.75
N PRO A 266 1.29 5.72 8.21
CA PRO A 266 2.04 4.56 8.69
C PRO A 266 3.55 4.82 8.79
N MET A 267 4.10 5.55 7.81
CA MET A 267 5.53 5.88 7.75
C MET A 267 5.97 7.05 8.62
N ARG A 268 5.07 7.73 9.34
CA ARG A 268 5.44 8.96 10.04
C ARG A 268 6.63 8.78 10.99
N GLN A 269 6.60 7.73 11.80
CA GLN A 269 7.70 7.43 12.71
C GLN A 269 8.98 6.98 11.99
N VAL A 270 8.84 6.32 10.83
CA VAL A 270 9.98 5.89 9.99
C VAL A 270 10.69 7.09 9.37
N VAL A 271 9.93 8.09 8.93
CA VAL A 271 10.47 9.36 8.42
C VAL A 271 11.22 10.10 9.53
N ASP A 272 10.66 10.18 10.73
CA ASP A 272 11.32 10.81 11.88
C ASP A 272 12.61 10.07 12.29
N ASP A 273 12.58 8.74 12.32
CA ASP A 273 13.80 7.94 12.55
C ASP A 273 14.82 8.13 11.43
N SER A 274 14.39 8.23 10.18
CA SER A 274 15.31 8.44 9.05
C SER A 274 16.01 9.80 9.13
N ARG A 275 15.34 10.83 9.65
CA ARG A 275 15.98 12.12 9.97
C ARG A 275 16.99 11.98 11.10
N GLY A 276 16.65 11.22 12.15
CA GLY A 276 17.61 10.90 13.22
C GLY A 276 18.84 10.18 12.69
N LEU A 277 18.64 9.18 11.83
CA LEU A 277 19.70 8.40 11.20
C LEU A 277 20.62 9.28 10.36
N PHE A 278 20.06 10.21 9.59
CA PHE A 278 20.83 11.17 8.81
C PHE A 278 21.75 12.03 9.68
N ASN A 279 21.25 12.48 10.83
CA ASN A 279 22.04 13.22 11.81
C ASN A 279 23.15 12.34 12.41
N ASP A 280 22.83 11.13 12.87
CA ASP A 280 23.77 10.21 13.49
C ASP A 280 24.91 9.82 12.52
N LEU A 281 24.59 9.56 11.24
CA LEU A 281 25.57 9.29 10.19
C LEU A 281 26.49 10.49 9.94
N SER A 282 25.95 11.71 9.92
CA SER A 282 26.76 12.91 9.72
C SER A 282 27.80 13.11 10.85
N PHE A 283 27.42 12.83 12.11
CA PHE A 283 28.33 12.92 13.25
C PHE A 283 29.38 11.82 13.22
N LEU A 284 29.00 10.60 12.85
CA LEU A 284 29.94 9.50 12.70
C LEU A 284 30.99 9.80 11.62
N GLN A 285 30.58 10.35 10.48
CA GLN A 285 31.48 10.73 9.40
C GLN A 285 32.45 11.82 9.83
N GLU A 286 31.97 12.85 10.53
CA GLU A 286 32.81 13.90 11.11
C GLU A 286 33.83 13.32 12.12
N HIS A 287 33.37 12.50 13.06
CA HIS A 287 34.23 11.87 14.06
C HIS A 287 35.30 11.00 13.43
N THR A 288 34.93 10.21 12.41
CA THR A 288 35.87 9.36 11.67
C THR A 288 36.91 10.19 10.93
N ALA A 289 36.50 11.29 10.30
CA ALA A 289 37.43 12.20 9.62
C ALA A 289 38.42 12.84 10.61
N ALA A 290 37.95 13.29 11.77
CA ALA A 290 38.78 13.86 12.83
C ALA A 290 39.75 12.84 13.46
N GLN A 291 39.37 11.56 13.50
CA GLN A 291 40.23 10.49 13.99
C GLN A 291 41.34 10.13 12.99
N VAL A 292 41.06 10.16 11.68
CA VAL A 292 42.05 9.88 10.63
C VAL A 292 43.04 11.03 10.47
N VAL A 293 42.57 12.28 10.57
CA VAL A 293 43.42 13.49 10.46
C VAL A 293 43.83 13.97 11.86
N ALA A 294 44.56 13.11 12.56
CA ALA A 294 45.03 13.41 13.92
C ALA A 294 46.08 14.53 13.93
N LEU A 295 46.05 15.35 14.99
CA LEU A 295 46.97 16.47 15.14
C LEU A 295 48.22 16.05 15.93
N LEU A 296 49.41 16.28 15.35
CA LEU A 296 50.68 15.97 16.03
C LEU A 296 50.96 17.00 17.12
N THR A 297 51.27 16.53 18.32
CA THR A 297 51.84 17.37 19.38
C THR A 297 53.32 17.09 19.51
N TYR A 298 54.13 18.14 19.69
CA TYR A 298 55.58 17.99 19.86
C TYR A 298 56.14 18.95 20.90
N GLN A 299 57.28 18.57 21.48
CA GLN A 299 57.95 19.36 22.49
C GLN A 299 58.80 20.47 21.86
N GLN A 300 58.66 21.70 22.35
CA GLN A 300 59.52 22.82 21.96
C GLN A 300 59.98 23.61 23.19
N GLU A 301 61.24 24.05 23.19
CA GLU A 301 61.72 25.01 24.19
C GLU A 301 61.04 26.37 23.96
N LYS A 302 60.62 27.03 25.06
CA LYS A 302 60.00 28.36 25.00
C LYS A 302 61.03 29.40 24.56
N THR A 303 61.11 29.67 23.26
CA THR A 303 61.83 30.82 22.70
C THR A 303 60.86 31.98 22.46
N ALA A 304 61.30 33.22 22.68
CA ALA A 304 60.45 34.44 22.64
C ALA A 304 59.78 34.71 21.28
N GLN A 305 60.16 33.99 20.22
CA GLN A 305 59.47 33.93 18.94
C GLN A 305 59.01 32.48 18.71
N GLN A 306 57.75 32.20 19.02
CA GLN A 306 57.10 30.94 18.64
C GLN A 306 56.76 31.00 17.16
N GLU A 307 57.69 30.56 16.30
CA GLU A 307 57.32 30.27 14.91
C GLU A 307 56.42 29.02 14.89
N PRO A 308 55.26 29.04 14.21
CA PRO A 308 54.45 27.86 14.06
C PRO A 308 55.28 26.80 13.31
N LEU A 309 55.53 25.65 13.95
CA LEU A 309 56.21 24.55 13.28
C LEU A 309 55.22 23.90 12.32
N VAL A 310 55.44 24.20 11.04
CA VAL A 310 54.75 23.56 9.93
C VAL A 310 55.50 22.27 9.61
N VAL A 311 54.94 21.12 10.03
CA VAL A 311 55.47 19.80 9.64
C VAL A 311 54.68 19.34 8.42
N GLY A 312 55.18 19.67 7.23
CA GLY A 312 54.52 19.33 5.96
C GLY A 312 53.32 20.25 5.67
N THR A 313 52.14 19.68 5.44
CA THR A 313 50.89 20.43 5.16
C THR A 313 50.04 20.73 6.41
N ASN A 314 50.39 20.19 7.58
CA ASN A 314 49.61 20.35 8.82
C ASN A 314 50.41 21.07 9.92
N ASN A 315 49.68 21.84 10.74
CA ASN A 315 50.22 22.51 11.92
C ASN A 315 50.38 21.52 13.08
N ALA A 316 51.56 21.49 13.71
CA ALA A 316 51.78 20.72 14.91
C ALA A 316 51.61 21.61 16.16
N LEU A 317 50.95 21.10 17.21
CA LEU A 317 50.80 21.83 18.47
C LEU A 317 52.05 21.64 19.33
N THR A 318 52.59 22.75 19.82
CA THR A 318 53.84 22.76 20.59
C THR A 318 53.53 22.85 22.07
N TYR A 319 54.26 22.11 22.90
CA TYR A 319 54.16 22.20 24.36
C TYR A 319 55.56 22.14 25.00
N PRO A 320 55.70 22.56 26.27
CA PRO A 320 57.01 22.66 26.91
C PRO A 320 57.71 21.30 27.06
N VAL A 321 59.03 21.30 26.93
CA VAL A 321 59.92 20.11 27.12
C VAL A 321 59.82 19.42 28.48
N THR A 322 59.15 20.04 29.46
CA THR A 322 58.90 19.46 30.79
C THR A 322 57.77 18.44 30.84
N CYS A 323 56.98 18.33 29.78
CA CYS A 323 55.84 17.42 29.69
C CYS A 323 56.23 16.08 29.05
N GLU A 324 55.31 15.09 29.08
CA GLU A 324 55.52 13.76 28.50
C GLU A 324 55.81 13.78 26.98
N ARG A 325 56.17 12.64 26.41
CA ARG A 325 56.59 12.47 25.00
C ARG A 325 55.53 12.92 23.97
N PRO A 326 55.94 13.33 22.75
CA PRO A 326 55.05 13.62 21.63
C PRO A 326 53.99 12.55 21.40
N ASP A 327 52.74 12.98 21.19
CA ASP A 327 51.61 12.09 20.88
C ASP A 327 50.65 12.75 19.88
N PHE A 328 49.76 11.96 19.29
CA PHE A 328 48.69 12.46 18.43
C PHE A 328 47.43 12.76 19.24
N ILE A 329 46.85 13.95 19.02
CA ILE A 329 45.52 14.28 19.54
C ILE A 329 44.50 13.88 18.48
N ALA A 330 43.68 12.88 18.81
CA ALA A 330 42.51 12.47 18.08
C ALA A 330 41.38 12.14 19.06
N PRO A 331 40.11 12.27 18.65
CA PRO A 331 39.00 11.87 19.48
C PRO A 331 39.04 10.34 19.70
N PRO A 332 38.59 9.85 20.88
CA PRO A 332 38.72 8.44 21.22
C PRO A 332 37.82 7.57 20.32
N PRO A 333 38.27 6.36 19.93
CA PRO A 333 37.50 5.45 19.08
C PRO A 333 36.20 4.96 19.74
N THR A 334 36.14 4.95 21.07
CA THR A 334 34.97 4.49 21.83
C THR A 334 33.71 5.31 21.55
N VAL A 335 33.84 6.58 21.16
CA VAL A 335 32.70 7.42 20.77
C VAL A 335 32.13 6.97 19.43
N ALA A 336 32.99 6.59 18.47
CA ALA A 336 32.53 6.02 17.20
C ALA A 336 31.72 4.73 17.45
N ASP A 337 32.19 3.86 18.35
CA ASP A 337 31.46 2.64 18.71
C ASP A 337 30.07 2.92 19.29
N THR A 338 29.92 3.97 20.11
CA THR A 338 28.61 4.36 20.62
C THR A 338 27.67 4.86 19.52
N LEU A 339 28.18 5.63 18.56
CA LEU A 339 27.41 6.10 17.40
C LEU A 339 27.02 4.94 16.49
N PHE A 340 27.94 4.01 16.21
CA PHE A 340 27.65 2.80 15.44
C PHE A 340 26.51 1.99 16.06
N ARG A 341 26.54 1.76 17.38
CA ARG A 341 25.46 1.05 18.08
C ARG A 341 24.13 1.80 18.00
N ALA A 342 24.14 3.12 18.16
CA ALA A 342 22.92 3.94 18.03
C ALA A 342 22.33 3.85 16.61
N ILE A 343 23.20 3.89 15.58
CA ILE A 343 22.82 3.73 14.17
C ILE A 343 22.21 2.35 13.93
N GLU A 344 22.84 1.28 14.40
CA GLU A 344 22.32 -0.08 14.26
C GLU A 344 20.95 -0.25 14.93
N GLU A 345 20.78 0.22 16.16
CA GLU A 345 19.50 0.17 16.88
C GLU A 345 18.41 0.97 16.16
N ARG A 346 18.75 2.13 15.60
CA ARG A 346 17.81 2.94 14.83
C ARG A 346 17.41 2.26 13.52
N VAL A 347 18.34 1.65 12.81
CA VAL A 347 18.03 0.85 11.61
C VAL A 347 17.12 -0.32 11.99
N ARG A 348 17.43 -1.07 13.06
CA ARG A 348 16.55 -2.15 13.57
C ARG A 348 15.15 -1.63 13.90
N ARG A 349 15.04 -0.46 14.56
CA ARG A 349 13.76 0.19 14.87
C ARG A 349 12.96 0.50 13.60
N ILE A 350 13.58 1.02 12.54
CA ILE A 350 12.93 1.31 11.26
C ILE A 350 12.30 0.04 10.66
N TYR A 351 13.04 -1.07 10.58
CA TYR A 351 12.50 -2.33 10.07
C TYR A 351 11.40 -2.90 10.98
N ARG A 352 11.54 -2.78 12.30
CA ARG A 352 10.54 -3.21 13.27
C ARG A 352 9.22 -2.44 13.16
N LEU A 353 9.28 -1.12 12.95
CA LEU A 353 8.09 -0.27 12.77
C LEU A 353 7.25 -0.73 11.57
N MET A 354 7.91 -1.17 10.49
CA MET A 354 7.26 -1.70 9.29
C MET A 354 7.02 -3.22 9.33
N ARG A 355 7.30 -3.89 10.46
CA ARG A 355 7.16 -5.34 10.62
C ARG A 355 7.99 -6.14 9.60
N LEU A 356 9.19 -5.67 9.27
CA LEU A 356 10.13 -6.30 8.34
C LEU A 356 11.37 -6.87 9.05
N GLU A 357 11.24 -7.32 10.29
CA GLU A 357 12.36 -7.85 11.10
C GLU A 357 13.04 -9.07 10.45
N PHE A 358 12.28 -9.89 9.72
CA PHE A 358 12.79 -11.06 9.02
C PHE A 358 13.85 -10.73 7.94
N VAL A 359 13.88 -9.50 7.42
CA VAL A 359 14.84 -9.05 6.39
C VAL A 359 16.24 -8.85 6.99
N LEU A 360 16.33 -8.37 8.24
CA LEU A 360 17.61 -8.12 8.91
C LEU A 360 18.32 -9.41 9.34
N ASN A 361 17.53 -10.44 9.64
CA ASN A 361 18.00 -11.72 10.17
C ASN A 361 18.68 -12.63 9.11
N ASP A 362 18.81 -12.16 7.87
CA ASP A 362 19.54 -12.87 6.80
C ASP A 362 21.07 -12.67 6.90
N ALA A 363 21.52 -11.56 7.52
CA ALA A 363 22.93 -11.15 7.51
C ALA A 363 23.75 -11.56 8.76
N GLN A 364 23.14 -11.82 9.92
CA GLN A 364 23.86 -12.15 11.15
C GLN A 364 23.47 -13.49 11.76
N GLN A 365 24.31 -14.50 11.49
CA GLN A 365 24.78 -15.59 12.37
C GLN A 365 23.89 -16.13 13.52
N SER A 366 22.57 -16.15 13.37
CA SER A 366 21.71 -17.03 14.17
C SER A 366 20.98 -17.95 13.20
N PRO A 367 21.10 -19.28 13.32
CA PRO A 367 20.21 -20.20 12.64
C PRO A 367 18.84 -20.09 13.31
N ALA A 368 18.14 -18.98 13.07
CA ALA A 368 16.71 -18.91 13.36
C ALA A 368 16.08 -20.07 12.59
N SER A 369 15.45 -20.99 13.33
CA SER A 369 14.78 -22.14 12.71
C SER A 369 13.80 -21.61 11.66
N GLY A 370 13.59 -22.35 10.57
CA GLY A 370 12.61 -21.96 9.53
C GLY A 370 11.23 -21.61 10.12
N VAL A 371 10.90 -22.22 11.25
CA VAL A 371 9.68 -21.98 12.05
C VAL A 371 9.65 -20.58 12.67
N ALA A 372 10.75 -20.06 13.22
CA ALA A 372 10.79 -18.71 13.78
C ALA A 372 10.59 -17.63 12.70
N ARG A 373 11.19 -17.84 11.52
CA ARG A 373 11.03 -16.95 10.36
C ARG A 373 9.60 -16.94 9.83
N GLN A 374 8.94 -18.11 9.80
CA GLN A 374 7.53 -18.21 9.45
C GLN A 374 6.65 -17.43 10.43
N TYR A 375 6.94 -17.48 11.74
CA TYR A 375 6.18 -16.73 12.72
C TYR A 375 6.33 -15.21 12.57
N GLU A 376 7.56 -14.72 12.33
CA GLU A 376 7.80 -13.30 12.04
C GLU A 376 7.05 -12.86 10.76
N PHE A 377 7.14 -13.65 9.70
CA PHE A 377 6.43 -13.36 8.44
C PHE A 377 4.90 -13.39 8.62
N GLN A 378 4.34 -14.25 9.45
CA GLN A 378 2.90 -14.27 9.74
C GLN A 378 2.40 -12.93 10.32
N SER A 379 3.22 -12.22 11.10
CA SER A 379 2.88 -10.88 11.60
C SER A 379 2.79 -9.86 10.46
N THR A 380 3.75 -9.91 9.52
CA THR A 380 3.74 -9.08 8.30
C THR A 380 2.55 -9.43 7.42
N ASN A 381 2.29 -10.73 7.20
CA ASN A 381 1.19 -11.24 6.38
C ASN A 381 -0.18 -10.73 6.87
N ARG A 382 -0.41 -10.78 8.19
CA ARG A 382 -1.65 -10.24 8.79
C ARG A 382 -1.80 -8.74 8.56
N ALA A 383 -0.71 -7.98 8.62
CA ALA A 383 -0.75 -6.55 8.33
C ALA A 383 -1.06 -6.29 6.85
N LEU A 384 -0.44 -7.04 5.94
CA LEU A 384 -0.70 -6.97 4.50
C LEU A 384 -2.16 -7.33 4.18
N ALA A 385 -2.71 -8.38 4.78
CA ALA A 385 -4.11 -8.78 4.59
C ALA A 385 -5.07 -7.68 5.06
N ALA A 386 -4.79 -7.01 6.19
CA ALA A 386 -5.58 -5.86 6.63
C ALA A 386 -5.52 -4.69 5.63
N TYR A 387 -4.36 -4.45 5.02
CA TYR A 387 -4.21 -3.42 3.97
C TYR A 387 -4.93 -3.80 2.67
N ALA A 388 -4.92 -5.09 2.32
CA ALA A 388 -5.63 -5.62 1.17
C ALA A 388 -7.15 -5.40 1.28
N VAL A 389 -7.72 -5.55 2.48
CA VAL A 389 -9.14 -5.22 2.74
C VAL A 389 -9.44 -3.74 2.51
N GLN A 390 -8.54 -2.83 2.90
CA GLN A 390 -8.71 -1.40 2.66
C GLN A 390 -8.61 -1.07 1.16
N LEU A 391 -7.67 -1.68 0.44
CA LEU A 391 -7.57 -1.52 -1.01
C LEU A 391 -8.82 -2.04 -1.73
N ALA A 392 -9.38 -3.17 -1.30
CA ALA A 392 -10.64 -3.67 -1.81
C ALA A 392 -11.79 -2.67 -1.58
N ALA A 393 -11.80 -1.96 -0.45
CA ALA A 393 -12.79 -0.91 -0.17
C ALA A 393 -12.61 0.31 -1.07
N THR A 394 -11.38 0.80 -1.22
CA THR A 394 -11.04 1.89 -2.14
C THR A 394 -11.44 1.53 -3.58
N GLU A 395 -11.14 0.32 -4.04
CA GLU A 395 -11.49 -0.13 -5.39
C GLU A 395 -13.00 -0.20 -5.62
N ARG A 396 -13.78 -0.69 -4.64
CA ARG A 396 -15.24 -0.67 -4.68
C ARG A 396 -15.80 0.76 -4.75
N GLU A 397 -15.20 1.70 -4.01
CA GLU A 397 -15.60 3.11 -4.08
C GLU A 397 -15.32 3.72 -5.46
N ILE A 398 -14.16 3.43 -6.06
CA ILE A 398 -13.83 3.86 -7.43
C ILE A 398 -14.85 3.29 -8.41
N ALA A 399 -15.08 1.97 -8.40
CA ALA A 399 -16.01 1.30 -9.29
C ALA A 399 -17.43 1.89 -9.16
N ARG A 400 -17.88 2.18 -7.93
CA ARG A 400 -19.17 2.84 -7.68
C ARG A 400 -19.27 4.22 -8.34
N HIS A 401 -18.22 5.04 -8.28
CA HIS A 401 -18.21 6.34 -8.98
C HIS A 401 -18.17 6.18 -10.50
N VAL A 402 -17.40 5.23 -11.02
CA VAL A 402 -17.35 4.89 -12.45
C VAL A 402 -18.73 4.49 -12.97
N PHE A 403 -19.45 3.59 -12.28
CA PHE A 403 -20.81 3.20 -12.66
C PHE A 403 -21.80 4.37 -12.66
N ARG A 404 -21.66 5.29 -11.69
CA ARG A 404 -22.48 6.52 -11.65
C ARG A 404 -22.23 7.42 -12.86
N PHE A 405 -20.97 7.55 -13.30
CA PHE A 405 -20.65 8.30 -14.52
C PHE A 405 -21.22 7.64 -15.79
N TYR A 406 -21.28 6.31 -15.83
CA TYR A 406 -21.96 5.57 -16.89
C TYR A 406 -23.49 5.58 -16.79
N GLY A 407 -24.07 6.24 -15.78
CA GLY A 407 -25.52 6.39 -15.67
C GLY A 407 -26.28 5.16 -15.20
N GLN A 408 -25.56 4.15 -14.74
CA GLN A 408 -26.18 3.01 -14.11
C GLN A 408 -26.43 3.36 -12.65
N ASP A 409 -27.64 3.13 -12.15
CA ASP A 409 -27.95 3.29 -10.74
C ASP A 409 -26.95 2.45 -9.95
N GLY A 410 -25.95 3.12 -9.35
CA GLY A 410 -24.82 2.47 -8.66
C GLY A 410 -25.24 1.60 -7.47
N GLY A 411 -26.55 1.52 -7.19
CA GLY A 411 -27.14 0.64 -6.18
C GLY A 411 -27.36 -0.81 -6.63
N THR A 412 -27.48 -1.09 -7.94
CA THR A 412 -27.77 -2.46 -8.42
C THR A 412 -26.54 -3.14 -9.06
N LEU A 413 -25.75 -2.43 -9.88
CA LEU A 413 -24.54 -3.01 -10.49
C LEU A 413 -23.25 -2.86 -9.69
N GLY A 414 -23.17 -1.87 -8.78
CA GLY A 414 -22.05 -1.77 -7.85
C GLY A 414 -21.99 -2.93 -6.84
N ALA A 415 -23.12 -3.62 -6.63
CA ALA A 415 -23.21 -4.82 -5.79
C ALA A 415 -22.68 -6.09 -6.48
N ASP A 416 -22.69 -6.11 -7.83
CA ASP A 416 -22.23 -7.24 -8.64
C ASP A 416 -20.71 -7.18 -8.92
N TYR A 417 -20.05 -6.04 -8.61
CA TYR A 417 -18.60 -5.94 -8.67
C TYR A 417 -17.97 -6.51 -7.39
N LEU A 418 -17.62 -7.78 -7.45
CA LEU A 418 -16.95 -8.50 -6.39
C LEU A 418 -15.43 -8.43 -6.60
N VAL A 419 -14.76 -7.61 -5.79
CA VAL A 419 -13.30 -7.60 -5.72
C VAL A 419 -12.83 -8.40 -4.50
N SER A 420 -11.99 -9.40 -4.75
CA SER A 420 -11.31 -10.19 -3.73
C SER A 420 -9.82 -9.98 -3.83
N TRP A 421 -9.25 -9.30 -2.83
CA TRP A 421 -7.81 -9.15 -2.71
C TRP A 421 -7.21 -10.36 -1.97
N PRO A 422 -5.96 -10.77 -2.28
CA PRO A 422 -5.30 -11.87 -1.60
C PRO A 422 -5.22 -11.64 -0.08
N ASP A 423 -5.43 -12.71 0.69
CA ASP A 423 -5.30 -12.72 2.15
C ASP A 423 -3.99 -13.38 2.62
N ASP A 424 -3.30 -14.11 1.72
CA ASP A 424 -2.00 -14.73 1.96
C ASP A 424 -0.96 -14.31 0.91
N PHE A 425 0.15 -13.74 1.40
CA PHE A 425 1.27 -13.21 0.61
C PHE A 425 2.54 -14.05 0.74
N ASP A 426 2.47 -15.27 1.28
CA ASP A 426 3.64 -16.15 1.32
C ASP A 426 4.12 -16.49 -0.11
N VAL A 427 5.36 -16.10 -0.41
CA VAL A 427 6.00 -16.26 -1.71
C VAL A 427 6.42 -17.72 -1.95
N ARG A 428 6.45 -18.57 -0.91
CA ARG A 428 7.12 -19.87 -0.98
C ARG A 428 6.23 -21.06 -1.30
N ASP A 429 4.94 -20.87 -1.56
CA ASP A 429 4.04 -22.01 -1.43
C ASP A 429 3.15 -22.34 -2.63
N LEU A 430 3.64 -22.16 -3.86
CA LEU A 430 2.99 -22.87 -4.96
C LEU A 430 3.11 -24.39 -4.79
N ASP A 431 4.31 -24.88 -4.42
CA ASP A 431 4.56 -26.32 -4.27
C ASP A 431 3.88 -26.92 -3.03
N ALA A 432 3.85 -26.24 -1.88
CA ALA A 432 3.12 -26.78 -0.73
C ALA A 432 1.64 -26.37 -0.67
N ALA A 433 1.16 -25.36 -1.40
CA ALA A 433 -0.28 -25.25 -1.70
C ALA A 433 -0.73 -26.41 -2.60
N VAL A 434 0.03 -26.75 -3.64
CA VAL A 434 -0.26 -27.92 -4.48
C VAL A 434 -0.21 -29.21 -3.67
N ARG A 435 0.75 -29.41 -2.76
CA ARG A 435 0.79 -30.60 -1.89
C ARG A 435 -0.33 -30.64 -0.86
N ARG A 436 -0.59 -29.54 -0.14
CA ARG A 436 -1.73 -29.44 0.81
C ARG A 436 -3.05 -29.75 0.12
N THR A 437 -3.16 -29.35 -1.14
CA THR A 437 -4.32 -29.62 -1.97
C THR A 437 -4.35 -31.05 -2.50
N GLN A 438 -3.24 -31.63 -2.93
CA GLN A 438 -3.18 -33.05 -3.28
C GLN A 438 -3.60 -33.91 -2.09
N ASP A 439 -3.13 -33.55 -0.89
CA ASP A 439 -3.52 -34.18 0.36
C ASP A 439 -5.00 -33.95 0.68
N ALA A 440 -5.55 -32.75 0.39
CA ALA A 440 -6.98 -32.46 0.53
C ALA A 440 -7.84 -33.23 -0.51
N MET A 441 -7.40 -33.36 -1.76
CA MET A 441 -8.10 -34.11 -2.82
C MET A 441 -8.18 -35.61 -2.53
N LEU A 442 -7.26 -36.14 -1.72
CA LEU A 442 -7.30 -37.52 -1.23
C LEU A 442 -8.36 -37.73 -0.13
N ILE A 443 -8.89 -36.66 0.46
CA ILE A 443 -10.01 -36.71 1.41
C ILE A 443 -11.31 -36.77 0.61
N PRO A 444 -12.21 -37.75 0.88
CA PRO A 444 -13.47 -37.86 0.16
C PRO A 444 -14.43 -36.73 0.57
N PHE A 445 -14.34 -35.59 -0.13
CA PHE A 445 -15.31 -34.50 -0.04
C PHE A 445 -16.55 -34.77 -0.91
N ASP A 446 -17.69 -34.21 -0.49
CA ASP A 446 -18.90 -34.11 -1.32
C ASP A 446 -18.67 -33.22 -2.55
N SER A 447 -19.54 -33.32 -3.56
CA SER A 447 -19.41 -32.61 -4.85
C SER A 447 -19.38 -31.09 -4.69
N VAL A 448 -20.09 -30.56 -3.68
CA VAL A 448 -20.20 -29.12 -3.39
C VAL A 448 -18.93 -28.57 -2.77
N THR A 449 -18.36 -29.24 -1.76
CA THR A 449 -17.12 -28.82 -1.10
C THR A 449 -15.93 -28.97 -2.04
N ARG A 450 -15.95 -30.00 -2.90
CA ARG A 450 -14.95 -30.18 -3.97
C ARG A 450 -14.98 -29.04 -4.99
N GLY A 451 -16.17 -28.59 -5.41
CA GLY A 451 -16.32 -27.45 -6.31
C GLY A 451 -15.85 -26.13 -5.69
N ALA A 452 -16.10 -25.91 -4.39
CA ALA A 452 -15.60 -24.74 -3.67
C ALA A 452 -14.07 -24.75 -3.54
N LEU A 453 -13.47 -25.92 -3.23
CA LEU A 453 -12.01 -26.08 -3.14
C LEU A 453 -11.33 -25.87 -4.50
N LEU A 454 -11.91 -26.38 -5.59
CA LEU A 454 -11.42 -26.16 -6.95
C LEU A 454 -11.51 -24.70 -7.40
N ARG A 455 -12.53 -23.96 -6.96
CA ARG A 455 -12.61 -22.51 -7.16
C ARG A 455 -11.51 -21.77 -6.41
N GLN A 456 -11.31 -22.09 -5.14
CA GLN A 456 -10.23 -21.53 -4.34
C GLN A 456 -8.84 -21.86 -4.95
N LEU A 457 -8.67 -23.05 -5.50
CA LEU A 457 -7.45 -23.44 -6.22
C LEU A 457 -7.21 -22.67 -7.51
N ARG A 458 -8.27 -22.34 -8.24
CA ARG A 458 -8.17 -21.50 -9.43
C ARG A 458 -7.67 -20.10 -9.06
N GLU A 459 -8.12 -19.57 -7.92
CA GLU A 459 -7.68 -18.28 -7.39
C GLU A 459 -6.21 -18.32 -6.95
N ASP A 460 -5.76 -19.43 -6.35
CA ASP A 460 -4.37 -19.62 -5.92
C ASP A 460 -3.39 -19.87 -7.09
N LEU A 461 -3.85 -20.42 -8.23
CA LEU A 461 -3.02 -20.80 -9.38
C LEU A 461 -2.98 -19.70 -10.47
N VAL A 462 -2.35 -18.56 -10.17
CA VAL A 462 -2.30 -17.36 -11.03
C VAL A 462 -1.50 -17.55 -12.36
N HIS A 463 -0.77 -18.66 -12.55
CA HIS A 463 0.08 -18.89 -13.74
C HIS A 463 -0.40 -19.99 -14.72
N LEU A 464 -1.69 -20.34 -14.71
CA LEU A 464 -2.21 -21.30 -15.67
C LEU A 464 -2.14 -20.76 -17.10
N THR A 465 -1.52 -21.52 -18.01
CA THR A 465 -1.56 -21.25 -19.45
C THR A 465 -3.01 -21.24 -19.96
N PRO A 466 -3.34 -20.54 -21.07
CA PRO A 466 -4.70 -20.49 -21.61
C PRO A 466 -5.33 -21.88 -21.81
N ALA A 467 -4.52 -22.88 -22.17
CA ALA A 467 -4.96 -24.27 -22.32
C ALA A 467 -5.33 -24.94 -20.99
N GLN A 468 -4.60 -24.63 -19.91
CA GLN A 468 -4.88 -25.16 -18.58
C GLN A 468 -6.10 -24.49 -17.93
N ARG A 469 -6.32 -23.19 -18.17
CA ARG A 469 -7.56 -22.49 -17.77
C ARG A 469 -8.78 -23.12 -18.45
N ALA A 470 -8.74 -23.30 -19.76
CA ALA A 470 -9.84 -23.93 -20.52
C ALA A 470 -10.10 -25.40 -20.15
N ALA A 471 -9.12 -26.10 -19.58
CA ALA A 471 -9.29 -27.46 -19.05
C ALA A 471 -9.96 -27.43 -17.67
N SER A 472 -9.53 -26.52 -16.79
CA SER A 472 -10.15 -26.28 -15.48
C SER A 472 -11.61 -25.82 -15.62
N ASP A 473 -11.91 -24.93 -16.55
CA ASP A 473 -13.27 -24.42 -16.79
C ASP A 473 -14.20 -25.55 -17.26
N ARG A 474 -13.68 -26.50 -18.05
CA ARG A 474 -14.42 -27.70 -18.47
C ARG A 474 -14.71 -28.63 -17.30
N GLU A 475 -13.77 -28.77 -16.36
CA GLU A 475 -13.94 -29.62 -15.19
C GLU A 475 -14.90 -29.00 -14.17
N LEU A 476 -14.85 -27.68 -14.00
CA LEU A 476 -15.81 -26.93 -13.18
C LEU A 476 -17.23 -26.99 -13.76
N ALA A 477 -17.38 -26.79 -15.08
CA ALA A 477 -18.66 -26.91 -15.75
C ALA A 477 -19.24 -28.34 -15.62
N ALA A 478 -18.40 -29.37 -15.72
CA ALA A 478 -18.82 -30.75 -15.51
C ALA A 478 -19.27 -31.02 -14.07
N LEU A 479 -18.65 -30.40 -13.07
CA LEU A 479 -19.05 -30.52 -11.66
C LEU A 479 -20.32 -29.75 -11.34
N ASP A 480 -20.52 -28.58 -11.95
CA ASP A 480 -21.76 -27.80 -11.84
C ASP A 480 -22.93 -28.52 -12.55
N GLU A 481 -22.69 -29.18 -13.68
CA GLU A 481 -23.66 -30.06 -14.33
C GLU A 481 -24.04 -31.26 -13.45
N VAL A 482 -23.08 -31.90 -12.78
CA VAL A 482 -23.36 -33.00 -11.84
C VAL A 482 -24.16 -32.49 -10.62
N SER A 483 -23.85 -31.31 -10.09
CA SER A 483 -24.59 -30.66 -9.00
C SER A 483 -26.03 -30.28 -9.41
N ALA A 484 -26.22 -29.80 -10.64
CA ALA A 484 -27.54 -29.53 -11.21
C ALA A 484 -28.33 -30.83 -11.42
N THR A 485 -27.68 -31.89 -11.90
CA THR A 485 -28.30 -33.22 -12.08
C THR A 485 -28.71 -33.83 -10.73
N ASP A 486 -27.90 -33.70 -9.68
CA ASP A 486 -28.24 -34.15 -8.32
C ASP A 486 -29.43 -33.35 -7.76
N LYS A 487 -29.50 -32.03 -8.01
CA LYS A 487 -30.66 -31.19 -7.67
C LYS A 487 -31.92 -31.57 -8.46
N ASP A 488 -31.79 -31.92 -9.73
CA ASP A 488 -32.91 -32.35 -10.58
C ASP A 488 -33.41 -33.76 -10.18
N ILE A 489 -32.51 -34.65 -9.75
CA ILE A 489 -32.87 -35.95 -9.17
C ILE A 489 -33.58 -35.77 -7.82
N LEU A 490 -33.12 -34.84 -6.98
CA LEU A 490 -33.73 -34.53 -5.68
C LEU A 490 -35.11 -33.84 -5.82
N THR A 491 -35.29 -32.98 -6.80
CA THR A 491 -36.60 -32.34 -7.07
C THR A 491 -37.56 -33.32 -7.75
N ALA A 492 -37.10 -34.16 -8.69
CA ALA A 492 -37.90 -35.24 -9.27
C ALA A 492 -38.36 -36.28 -8.25
N SER A 493 -37.58 -36.49 -7.17
CA SER A 493 -37.93 -37.39 -6.06
C SER A 493 -39.10 -36.88 -5.19
N THR A 494 -39.49 -35.62 -5.30
CA THR A 494 -40.62 -35.08 -4.52
C THR A 494 -41.99 -35.26 -5.18
N ASP A 495 -42.03 -35.61 -6.47
CA ASP A 495 -43.26 -35.84 -7.21
C ASP A 495 -43.32 -37.27 -7.78
N LYS A 496 -44.06 -38.11 -7.05
CA LYS A 496 -44.52 -39.48 -7.37
C LYS A 496 -43.61 -40.62 -6.94
N ALA A 497 -44.19 -41.44 -6.06
CA ALA A 497 -43.75 -42.78 -5.73
C ALA A 497 -43.65 -43.66 -6.98
N ALA A 498 -42.47 -43.78 -7.55
CA ALA A 498 -42.06 -44.89 -8.40
C ALA A 498 -40.56 -45.08 -8.24
N VAL A 499 -40.21 -46.23 -7.67
CA VAL A 499 -38.85 -46.69 -7.39
C VAL A 499 -38.17 -47.00 -8.72
N VAL A 500 -37.23 -46.17 -9.16
CA VAL A 500 -36.40 -46.41 -10.35
C VAL A 500 -34.95 -46.54 -9.90
N SER A 501 -34.27 -47.61 -10.32
CA SER A 501 -32.84 -47.80 -10.04
C SER A 501 -31.98 -46.85 -10.90
N VAL A 502 -30.77 -46.53 -10.44
CA VAL A 502 -29.84 -45.64 -11.17
C VAL A 502 -29.51 -46.21 -12.56
N ASN A 503 -29.44 -47.53 -12.70
CA ASN A 503 -29.20 -48.18 -13.99
C ASN A 503 -30.43 -48.19 -14.91
N GLU A 504 -31.66 -48.22 -14.40
CA GLU A 504 -32.87 -48.03 -15.23
C GLU A 504 -32.96 -46.61 -15.80
N ALA A 505 -32.62 -45.59 -15.00
CA ALA A 505 -32.55 -44.22 -15.48
C ALA A 505 -31.47 -44.05 -16.56
N ARG A 506 -30.31 -44.70 -16.39
CA ARG A 506 -29.21 -44.71 -17.38
C ARG A 506 -29.60 -45.45 -18.66
N ALA A 507 -30.35 -46.54 -18.56
CA ALA A 507 -30.83 -47.28 -19.73
C ALA A 507 -31.80 -46.45 -20.59
N ASN A 508 -32.72 -45.70 -19.96
CA ASN A 508 -33.65 -44.81 -20.66
C ASN A 508 -32.95 -43.63 -21.35
N LEU A 509 -31.75 -43.28 -20.89
CA LEU A 509 -30.90 -42.23 -21.47
C LEU A 509 -29.80 -42.77 -22.39
N GLY A 510 -29.74 -44.08 -22.66
CA GLY A 510 -28.76 -44.71 -23.55
C GLY A 510 -27.32 -44.79 -22.99
N LEU A 511 -27.15 -44.67 -21.68
CA LEU A 511 -25.86 -44.68 -20.99
C LEU A 511 -25.49 -46.07 -20.45
N ALA A 512 -24.19 -46.38 -20.40
CA ALA A 512 -23.69 -47.67 -19.89
C ALA A 512 -23.95 -47.83 -18.37
N PRO A 513 -24.27 -49.05 -17.88
CA PRO A 513 -24.58 -49.30 -16.48
C PRO A 513 -23.36 -49.09 -15.56
N MET A 514 -23.61 -48.70 -14.31
CA MET A 514 -22.60 -48.48 -13.28
C MET A 514 -22.67 -49.57 -12.21
N ALA A 515 -21.51 -49.98 -11.67
CA ALA A 515 -21.43 -50.96 -10.59
C ALA A 515 -22.14 -50.43 -9.32
N GLY A 516 -23.11 -51.18 -8.81
CA GLY A 516 -23.95 -50.78 -7.67
C GLY A 516 -25.16 -49.91 -8.04
N GLY A 517 -25.42 -49.68 -9.33
CA GLY A 517 -26.52 -48.84 -9.83
C GLY A 517 -27.88 -49.54 -9.95
N ASP A 518 -27.95 -50.86 -9.78
CA ASP A 518 -29.22 -51.63 -9.85
C ASP A 518 -30.01 -51.61 -8.54
N MET A 519 -29.39 -51.15 -7.44
CA MET A 519 -30.06 -51.07 -6.15
C MET A 519 -31.01 -49.89 -6.10
N THR A 520 -32.25 -50.17 -5.74
CA THR A 520 -33.25 -49.14 -5.48
C THR A 520 -32.97 -48.42 -4.16
N VAL A 521 -33.44 -47.17 -4.01
CA VAL A 521 -33.25 -46.38 -2.77
C VAL A 521 -33.82 -47.12 -1.55
N THR A 522 -34.88 -47.89 -1.74
CA THR A 522 -35.52 -48.70 -0.68
C THR A 522 -34.68 -49.91 -0.28
N GLU A 523 -34.05 -50.59 -1.24
CA GLU A 523 -33.12 -51.70 -1.00
C GLU A 523 -31.82 -51.22 -0.34
N ARG A 524 -31.32 -50.05 -0.73
CA ARG A 524 -30.12 -49.46 -0.10
C ARG A 524 -30.38 -49.04 1.34
N ARG A 525 -31.57 -48.52 1.63
CA ARG A 525 -31.97 -48.16 3.00
C ARG A 525 -32.11 -49.38 3.91
N THR A 526 -32.69 -50.46 3.40
CA THR A 526 -32.80 -51.73 4.14
C THR A 526 -31.44 -52.39 4.34
N GLN A 527 -30.53 -52.33 3.36
CA GLN A 527 -29.17 -52.83 3.52
C GLN A 527 -28.36 -52.04 4.57
N ILE A 528 -28.47 -50.70 4.58
CA ILE A 528 -27.82 -49.85 5.60
C ILE A 528 -28.38 -50.15 7.00
N GLU A 529 -29.69 -50.40 7.13
CA GLU A 529 -30.29 -50.80 8.41
C GLU A 529 -29.81 -52.18 8.88
N VAL A 530 -29.63 -53.13 7.96
CA VAL A 530 -29.07 -54.46 8.27
C VAL A 530 -27.59 -54.35 8.66
N GLU A 531 -26.78 -53.59 7.93
CA GLU A 531 -25.37 -53.34 8.24
C GLU A 531 -25.21 -52.62 9.60
N ALA A 532 -26.10 -51.67 9.91
CA ALA A 532 -26.14 -51.01 11.22
C ALA A 532 -26.57 -51.95 12.36
N GLN A 533 -27.43 -52.93 12.09
CA GLN A 533 -27.81 -53.97 13.06
C GLN A 533 -26.67 -54.95 13.34
N VAL A 534 -25.93 -55.36 12.29
CA VAL A 534 -24.74 -56.21 12.41
C VAL A 534 -23.66 -55.50 13.22
N ALA A 535 -23.38 -54.23 12.92
CA ALA A 535 -22.40 -53.42 13.67
C ALA A 535 -22.78 -53.24 15.15
N ARG A 536 -24.09 -53.16 15.48
CA ARG A 536 -24.56 -53.10 16.88
C ARG A 536 -24.44 -54.43 17.63
N GLN A 537 -24.57 -55.56 16.93
CA GLN A 537 -24.34 -56.88 17.54
C GLN A 537 -22.85 -57.14 17.79
N GLU A 538 -21.97 -56.62 16.95
CA GLU A 538 -20.51 -56.74 17.13
C GLU A 538 -19.97 -55.87 18.28
N GLN A 539 -20.62 -54.75 18.60
CA GLN A 539 -20.21 -53.86 19.71
C GLN A 539 -20.79 -54.22 21.09
N GLY A 540 -21.71 -55.20 21.19
CA GLY A 540 -22.31 -55.64 22.46
C GLY A 540 -21.53 -56.72 23.23
N GLY A 541 -20.35 -57.13 22.76
CA GLY A 541 -19.60 -58.29 23.27
C GLY A 541 -18.52 -58.03 24.33
N ASN A 542 -18.45 -56.84 24.93
CA ASN A 542 -17.37 -56.52 25.89
C ASN A 542 -17.91 -55.80 27.15
N GLU A 543 -18.50 -56.58 28.07
CA GLU A 543 -18.67 -56.16 29.47
C GLU A 543 -17.31 -56.29 30.22
N PRO A 544 -16.88 -55.29 31.01
CA PRO A 544 -15.66 -55.38 31.79
C PRO A 544 -15.85 -56.27 33.02
N SER A 545 -15.15 -57.40 33.03
CA SER A 545 -15.00 -58.28 34.20
C SER A 545 -14.33 -57.56 35.38
N ALA A 546 -14.94 -57.76 36.55
CA ALA A 546 -14.58 -57.35 37.89
C ALA A 546 -13.08 -57.37 38.26
N ILE A 547 -12.68 -56.34 39.00
CA ILE A 547 -11.45 -56.26 39.82
C ILE A 547 -11.62 -57.18 41.04
N PRO A 548 -10.67 -58.08 41.38
CA PRO A 548 -10.70 -58.82 42.64
C PRO A 548 -10.08 -58.01 43.78
N PRO A 549 -10.51 -58.21 45.05
CA PRO A 549 -10.05 -57.41 46.16
C PRO A 549 -8.74 -57.96 46.74
N ALA A 550 -7.75 -57.07 46.92
CA ALA A 550 -6.74 -57.11 47.98
C ALA A 550 -6.12 -55.71 48.14
#